data_AF-A0A2N0KNB0-F1
#
_entry.id   AF-A0A2N0KNB0-F1
#
_cell.length_a   1.000
_cell.length_b   1.000
_cell.length_c   1.000
_cell.angle_alpha   90.00
_cell.angle_beta   90.00
_cell.angle_gamma   90.00
#
_symmetry.space_group_name_H-M   'P 1'
#
loop_
_entity.id
_entity.type
_entity.pdbx_description
1 polymer ?
#
loop_
_entity_poly.entity_id
_entity_poly.type
_entity_poly.pdbx_seq_one_letter_code
_entity_poly.pdbx_strand_id
1 'polypeptide(L)'
;MPFCSNCGNEVSETHNYCDVCGTLITVVAAASPTAVATAPTGYFISANRIISLMVLTFGLYLVYWLYLTWRHYRDHTGENVFPVWHSLTLIIPIYGLFRIHAHMRIYKEMMTNPGLASTISPGWAVAVVAVSMLLENLSLEVTGGWTTTSYSFGAAVVSALITVVSITLVTGLLVRVQGNMNHYWSSLTNVQIVPSKLRVGEVIFSVVGLMAWAETLTSLLSASYRGAG
;
A
#
# COMPACT_ATOMS: atom_id res chain seq x y z
N MET A 1 -34.70 -1.80 -15.09
CA MET A 1 -33.91 -0.93 -14.20
C MET A 1 -32.43 -1.25 -14.44
N PRO A 2 -31.60 -0.27 -14.85
CA PRO A 2 -30.20 -0.53 -15.11
C PRO A 2 -29.41 -0.73 -13.81
N PHE A 3 -28.37 -1.55 -13.87
CA PHE A 3 -27.43 -1.80 -12.77
C PHE A 3 -26.04 -1.30 -13.16
N CYS A 4 -25.30 -0.75 -12.20
CA CYS A 4 -23.95 -0.28 -12.45
C CYS A 4 -23.00 -1.47 -12.67
N SER A 5 -22.32 -1.52 -13.83
CA SER A 5 -21.36 -2.58 -14.19
C SER A 5 -20.13 -2.67 -13.27
N ASN A 6 -19.86 -1.63 -12.48
CA ASN A 6 -18.71 -1.58 -11.58
C ASN A 6 -19.05 -1.88 -10.10
N CYS A 7 -20.26 -1.56 -9.63
CA CYS A 7 -20.61 -1.76 -8.22
C CYS A 7 -21.90 -2.57 -7.98
N GLY A 8 -22.66 -2.90 -9.03
CA GLY A 8 -23.85 -3.73 -8.95
C GLY A 8 -25.07 -3.08 -8.31
N ASN A 9 -25.00 -1.81 -7.91
CA ASN A 9 -26.16 -1.07 -7.40
C ASN A 9 -27.11 -0.67 -8.53
N GLU A 10 -28.41 -0.62 -8.20
CA GLU A 10 -29.45 -0.05 -9.05
C GLU A 10 -29.16 1.44 -9.29
N VAL A 11 -29.39 1.87 -10.52
CA VAL A 11 -29.16 3.25 -10.95
C VAL A 11 -30.39 3.80 -11.66
N SER A 12 -30.72 5.05 -11.38
CA SER A 12 -31.85 5.74 -12.03
C SER A 12 -31.48 6.07 -13.48
N GLU A 13 -32.41 5.82 -14.42
CA GLU A 13 -32.22 5.97 -15.88
C GLU A 13 -31.83 7.39 -16.32
N THR A 14 -31.96 8.39 -15.45
CA THR A 14 -31.69 9.80 -15.73
C THR A 14 -30.27 10.26 -15.37
N HIS A 15 -29.46 9.44 -14.70
CA HIS A 15 -28.12 9.84 -14.26
C HIS A 15 -27.05 9.29 -15.20
N ASN A 16 -26.15 10.16 -15.68
CA ASN A 16 -25.01 9.76 -16.52
C ASN A 16 -23.90 9.05 -15.72
N TYR A 17 -23.98 9.08 -14.38
CA TYR A 17 -22.99 8.53 -13.46
C TYR A 17 -23.70 7.75 -12.35
N CYS A 18 -23.06 6.71 -11.83
CA CYS A 18 -23.56 5.98 -10.67
C CYS A 18 -23.36 6.81 -9.39
N ASP A 19 -24.43 7.07 -8.65
CA ASP A 19 -24.42 7.86 -7.40
C ASP A 19 -23.57 7.25 -6.28
N VAL A 20 -23.33 5.94 -6.35
CA VAL A 20 -22.56 5.22 -5.32
C VAL A 20 -21.07 5.15 -5.66
N CYS A 21 -20.73 4.89 -6.93
CA CYS A 21 -19.33 4.60 -7.30
C CYS A 21 -18.71 5.57 -8.33
N GLY A 22 -19.49 6.54 -8.83
CA GLY A 22 -19.08 7.58 -9.77
C GLY A 22 -18.72 7.08 -11.18
N THR A 23 -19.01 5.82 -11.50
CA THR A 23 -18.70 5.25 -12.83
C THR A 23 -19.74 5.75 -13.84
N LEU A 24 -19.28 6.19 -15.00
CA LEU A 24 -20.15 6.63 -16.10
C LEU A 24 -21.01 5.45 -16.56
N ILE A 25 -22.32 5.66 -16.61
CA ILE A 25 -23.28 4.64 -17.03
C ILE A 25 -23.29 4.69 -18.56
N THR A 26 -22.42 3.91 -19.20
CA THR A 26 -22.51 3.68 -20.63
C THR A 26 -23.75 2.83 -20.87
N VAL A 27 -24.82 3.47 -21.33
CA VAL A 27 -26.01 2.78 -21.85
C VAL A 27 -25.59 2.14 -23.17
N VAL A 28 -24.89 1.01 -23.09
CA VAL A 28 -24.62 0.18 -24.26
C VAL A 28 -25.95 -0.46 -24.62
N ALA A 29 -26.63 0.13 -25.60
CA ALA A 29 -27.76 -0.51 -26.28
C ALA A 29 -27.34 -1.95 -26.58
N ALA A 30 -28.18 -2.90 -26.13
CA ALA A 30 -27.92 -4.33 -26.12
C ALA A 30 -27.25 -4.81 -27.43
N ALA A 31 -25.93 -4.89 -27.41
CA ALA A 31 -25.18 -5.67 -28.38
C ALA A 31 -25.11 -7.10 -27.81
N SER A 32 -25.40 -8.06 -28.68
CA SER A 32 -25.40 -9.51 -28.45
C SER A 32 -24.24 -10.02 -27.57
N PRO A 33 -24.39 -11.15 -26.85
CA PRO A 33 -23.42 -11.66 -25.90
C PRO A 33 -22.27 -12.37 -26.61
N THR A 34 -21.55 -11.67 -27.48
CA THR A 34 -20.17 -12.01 -27.77
C THR A 34 -19.34 -11.39 -26.66
N ALA A 35 -18.73 -12.24 -25.83
CA ALA A 35 -17.84 -11.83 -24.76
C ALA A 35 -16.80 -10.85 -25.31
N VAL A 36 -17.02 -9.55 -25.08
CA VAL A 36 -16.01 -8.53 -25.35
C VAL A 36 -14.88 -8.85 -24.38
N ALA A 37 -13.77 -9.38 -24.91
CA ALA A 37 -12.56 -9.56 -24.14
C ALA A 37 -12.20 -8.20 -23.55
N THR A 38 -12.49 -8.02 -22.26
CA THR A 38 -12.27 -6.76 -21.58
C THR A 38 -10.76 -6.61 -21.46
N ALA A 39 -10.21 -5.52 -21.99
CA ALA A 39 -8.79 -5.27 -21.94
C ALA A 39 -8.30 -5.34 -20.47
N PRO A 40 -7.14 -5.98 -20.19
CA PRO A 40 -6.60 -6.01 -18.84
C PRO A 40 -6.43 -4.60 -18.28
N THR A 41 -6.54 -4.47 -16.95
CA THR A 41 -6.57 -3.16 -16.28
C THR A 41 -5.21 -2.81 -15.66
N GLY A 42 -4.76 -1.58 -15.92
CA GLY A 42 -3.54 -1.02 -15.36
C GLY A 42 -3.88 -0.06 -14.24
N TYR A 43 -3.16 -0.13 -13.12
CA TYR A 43 -3.50 0.62 -11.92
C TYR A 43 -2.47 1.70 -11.62
N PHE A 44 -2.89 2.96 -11.74
CA PHE A 44 -2.04 4.10 -11.42
C PHE A 44 -2.18 4.51 -9.94
N ILE A 45 -1.03 4.66 -9.27
CA ILE A 45 -0.93 5.19 -7.90
C ILE A 45 0.11 6.31 -7.89
N SER A 46 -0.28 7.53 -7.54
CA SER A 46 0.65 8.66 -7.52
C SER A 46 1.64 8.59 -6.35
N ALA A 47 2.83 9.16 -6.52
CA ALA A 47 3.82 9.27 -5.45
C ALA A 47 3.27 10.05 -4.24
N ASN A 48 2.54 11.14 -4.49
CA ASN A 48 1.92 11.94 -3.44
C ASN A 48 0.98 11.10 -2.57
N ARG A 49 0.17 10.22 -3.17
CA ARG A 49 -0.70 9.32 -2.41
C ARG A 49 0.10 8.36 -1.53
N ILE A 50 1.18 7.77 -2.06
CA ILE A 50 2.06 6.90 -1.27
C ILE A 50 2.64 7.65 -0.09
N ILE A 51 3.18 8.85 -0.31
CA ILE A 51 3.79 9.67 0.74
C ILE A 51 2.74 10.01 1.82
N SER A 52 1.58 10.52 1.41
CA SER A 52 0.50 10.88 2.35
C SER A 52 0.04 9.67 3.15
N LEU A 53 -0.19 8.52 2.52
CA LEU A 53 -0.67 7.33 3.21
C LEU A 53 0.41 6.71 4.09
N MET A 54 1.67 6.72 3.69
CA MET A 54 2.77 6.26 4.56
C MET A 54 2.84 7.08 5.85
N VAL A 55 2.68 8.40 5.77
CA VAL A 55 2.67 9.27 6.96
C VAL A 55 1.39 9.03 7.79
N LEU A 56 0.22 9.10 7.17
CA LEU A 56 -1.07 8.99 7.88
C LEU A 56 -1.26 7.64 8.58
N THR A 57 -0.72 6.57 8.00
CA THR A 57 -0.83 5.21 8.54
C THR A 57 0.32 4.84 9.47
N PHE A 58 1.21 5.78 9.81
CA PHE A 58 2.38 5.51 10.64
C PHE A 58 3.27 4.37 10.06
N GLY A 59 3.44 4.37 8.74
CA GLY A 59 4.21 3.35 8.01
C GLY A 59 3.47 2.05 7.68
N LEU A 60 2.29 1.80 8.27
CA LEU A 60 1.53 0.56 8.04
C LEU A 60 1.01 0.39 6.60
N TYR A 61 1.00 1.48 5.83
CA TYR A 61 0.61 1.45 4.41
C TYR A 61 1.47 0.49 3.58
N LEU A 62 2.69 0.10 4.00
CA LEU A 62 3.46 -0.96 3.33
C LEU A 62 2.67 -2.27 3.20
N VAL A 63 2.01 -2.70 4.28
CA VAL A 63 1.21 -3.94 4.30
C VAL A 63 0.05 -3.84 3.31
N TYR A 64 -0.64 -2.70 3.35
CA TYR A 64 -1.78 -2.45 2.49
C TYR A 64 -1.38 -2.26 1.01
N TRP A 65 -0.25 -1.62 0.75
CA TRP A 65 0.31 -1.46 -0.58
C TRP A 65 0.64 -2.82 -1.21
N LEU A 66 1.22 -3.76 -0.44
CA LEU A 66 1.42 -5.13 -0.90
C LEU A 66 0.10 -5.82 -1.27
N TYR A 67 -0.94 -5.65 -0.46
CA TYR A 67 -2.27 -6.16 -0.80
C TYR A 67 -2.75 -5.61 -2.15
N LEU A 68 -2.64 -4.29 -2.35
CA LEU A 68 -3.07 -3.64 -3.59
C LEU A 68 -2.30 -4.16 -4.80
N THR A 69 -0.97 -4.23 -4.71
CA THR A 69 -0.14 -4.64 -5.85
C THR A 69 -0.32 -6.11 -6.16
N TRP A 70 -0.42 -7.00 -5.17
CA TRP A 70 -0.77 -8.40 -5.44
C TRP A 70 -2.14 -8.56 -6.12
N ARG A 71 -3.10 -7.71 -5.74
CA ARG A 71 -4.39 -7.66 -6.43
C ARG A 71 -4.26 -7.15 -7.86
N HIS A 72 -3.51 -6.07 -8.08
CA HIS A 72 -3.27 -5.54 -9.42
C HIS A 72 -2.57 -6.56 -10.32
N TYR A 73 -1.60 -7.29 -9.77
CA TYR A 73 -0.95 -8.39 -10.46
C TYR A 73 -1.96 -9.45 -10.91
N ARG A 74 -2.78 -9.96 -9.97
CA ARG A 74 -3.83 -10.92 -10.27
C ARG A 74 -4.78 -10.45 -11.36
N ASP A 75 -5.28 -9.22 -11.20
CA ASP A 75 -6.30 -8.65 -12.06
C ASP A 75 -5.73 -8.36 -13.47
N HIS A 76 -4.40 -8.21 -13.61
CA HIS A 76 -3.69 -8.04 -14.90
C HIS A 76 -3.27 -9.37 -15.55
N THR A 77 -2.74 -10.32 -14.80
CA THR A 77 -2.18 -11.58 -15.34
C THR A 77 -3.18 -12.74 -15.38
N GLY A 78 -4.26 -12.67 -14.60
CA GLY A 78 -5.19 -13.78 -14.39
C GLY A 78 -4.62 -14.92 -13.53
N GLU A 79 -3.42 -14.78 -12.99
CA GLU A 79 -2.76 -15.79 -12.16
C GLU A 79 -3.50 -16.00 -10.83
N ASN A 80 -3.55 -17.24 -10.36
CA ASN A 80 -4.23 -17.55 -9.09
C ASN A 80 -3.35 -17.17 -7.89
N VAL A 81 -3.41 -15.91 -7.49
CA VAL A 81 -2.75 -15.37 -6.29
C VAL A 81 -3.76 -14.90 -5.25
N PHE A 82 -3.35 -14.93 -3.98
CA PHE A 82 -4.18 -14.54 -2.85
C PHE A 82 -3.64 -13.26 -2.15
N PRO A 83 -4.09 -12.05 -2.53
CA PRO A 83 -3.47 -10.79 -2.09
C PRO A 83 -3.47 -10.57 -0.57
N VAL A 84 -4.53 -11.00 0.11
CA VAL A 84 -4.65 -10.88 1.58
C VAL A 84 -3.59 -11.74 2.26
N TRP A 85 -3.48 -13.02 1.88
CA TRP A 85 -2.46 -13.90 2.46
C TRP A 85 -1.06 -13.44 2.14
N HIS A 86 -0.79 -12.94 0.93
CA HIS A 86 0.52 -12.40 0.59
C HIS A 86 0.90 -11.16 1.42
N SER A 87 -0.03 -10.25 1.70
CA SER A 87 0.26 -9.07 2.53
C SER A 87 0.45 -9.41 4.01
N LEU A 88 -0.38 -10.28 4.58
CA LEU A 88 -0.28 -10.70 5.99
C LEU A 88 1.02 -11.43 6.33
N THR A 89 1.68 -12.03 5.33
CA THR A 89 2.96 -12.71 5.55
C THR A 89 4.09 -11.78 5.96
N LEU A 90 3.94 -10.46 5.79
CA LEU A 90 4.90 -9.47 6.32
C LEU A 90 4.97 -9.46 7.85
N ILE A 91 3.92 -9.92 8.53
CA ILE A 91 3.87 -10.04 9.99
C ILE A 91 4.75 -11.19 10.48
N ILE A 92 4.98 -12.21 9.64
CA ILE A 92 5.82 -13.36 9.99
C ILE A 92 7.29 -12.97 9.78
N PRO A 93 8.10 -12.88 10.85
CA PRO A 93 9.50 -12.48 10.74
C PRO A 93 10.26 -13.40 9.78
N ILE A 94 11.24 -12.84 9.07
CA ILE A 94 12.07 -13.53 8.06
C ILE A 94 11.28 -14.02 6.83
N TYR A 95 10.17 -14.75 7.00
CA TYR A 95 9.33 -15.19 5.90
C TYR A 95 8.79 -14.01 5.08
N GLY A 96 8.38 -12.92 5.75
CA GLY A 96 8.00 -11.68 5.09
C GLY A 96 9.06 -11.13 4.14
N LEU A 97 10.36 -11.28 4.46
CA LEU A 97 11.46 -10.81 3.60
C LEU A 97 11.57 -11.62 2.31
N PHE A 98 11.40 -12.95 2.38
CA PHE A 98 11.33 -13.78 1.17
C PHE A 98 10.15 -13.38 0.28
N ARG A 99 9.03 -12.97 0.89
CA ARG A 99 7.83 -12.55 0.16
C ARG A 99 8.01 -11.16 -0.47
N ILE A 100 8.71 -10.23 0.18
CA ILE A 100 9.15 -8.98 -0.44
C ILE A 100 10.05 -9.28 -1.64
N HIS A 101 11.05 -10.15 -1.48
CA HIS A 101 11.94 -10.52 -2.59
C HIS A 101 11.16 -11.05 -3.79
N ALA A 102 10.27 -12.02 -3.55
CA ALA A 102 9.45 -12.63 -4.58
C ALA A 102 8.55 -11.60 -5.28
N HIS A 103 7.91 -10.71 -4.51
CA HIS A 103 7.06 -9.66 -5.04
C HIS A 103 7.83 -8.73 -5.99
N MET A 104 9.00 -8.24 -5.54
CA MET A 104 9.83 -7.34 -6.35
C MET A 104 10.40 -8.03 -7.59
N ARG A 105 10.77 -9.30 -7.47
CA ARG A 105 11.26 -10.11 -8.60
C ARG A 105 10.20 -10.26 -9.69
N ILE A 106 8.96 -10.58 -9.32
CA ILE A 106 7.85 -10.73 -10.28
C ILE A 106 7.63 -9.45 -11.07
N TYR A 107 7.58 -8.29 -10.40
CA TYR A 107 7.41 -7.01 -11.09
C TYR A 107 8.61 -6.64 -11.95
N LYS A 108 9.83 -6.92 -11.49
CA LYS A 108 11.03 -6.72 -12.30
C LYS A 108 10.96 -7.55 -13.58
N GLU A 109 10.64 -8.84 -13.48
CA GLU A 109 10.53 -9.75 -14.62
C GLU A 109 9.43 -9.31 -15.60
N MET A 110 8.26 -8.89 -15.11
CA MET A 110 7.19 -8.35 -15.96
C MET A 110 7.63 -7.13 -16.78
N MET A 111 8.55 -6.32 -16.26
CA MET A 111 9.10 -5.17 -16.98
C MET A 111 10.23 -5.58 -17.93
N THR A 112 11.15 -6.43 -17.47
CA THR A 112 12.35 -6.76 -18.27
C THR A 112 12.07 -7.74 -19.41
N ASN A 113 11.07 -8.61 -19.27
CA ASN A 113 10.68 -9.58 -20.32
C ASN A 113 10.27 -8.90 -21.64
N PRO A 114 9.43 -7.84 -21.65
CA PRO A 114 9.16 -7.05 -22.85
C PRO A 114 10.28 -6.04 -23.20
N GLY A 115 11.44 -6.08 -22.54
CA GLY A 115 12.59 -5.21 -22.83
C GLY A 115 12.54 -3.83 -22.16
N LEU A 116 11.67 -3.59 -21.18
CA LEU A 116 11.62 -2.32 -20.46
C LEU A 116 12.71 -2.26 -19.39
N ALA A 117 13.36 -1.10 -19.28
CA ALA A 117 14.28 -0.84 -18.18
C ALA A 117 13.53 -0.81 -16.84
N SER A 118 14.12 -1.43 -15.81
CA SER A 118 13.58 -1.42 -14.45
C SER A 118 14.69 -1.12 -13.45
N THR A 119 14.42 -0.20 -12.53
CA THR A 119 15.31 0.11 -11.41
C THR A 119 14.96 -0.66 -10.14
N ILE A 120 14.01 -1.60 -10.23
CA ILE A 120 13.65 -2.48 -9.12
C ILE A 120 14.80 -3.44 -8.83
N SER A 121 15.25 -3.47 -7.58
CA SER A 121 16.23 -4.43 -7.07
C SER A 121 15.58 -5.23 -5.92
N PRO A 122 15.27 -6.52 -6.13
CA PRO A 122 14.67 -7.36 -5.10
C PRO A 122 15.52 -7.43 -3.81
N GLY A 123 16.83 -7.60 -3.95
CA GLY A 123 17.75 -7.64 -2.81
C GLY A 123 17.80 -6.32 -2.04
N TRP A 124 17.78 -5.17 -2.74
CA TRP A 124 17.76 -3.87 -2.06
C TRP A 124 16.45 -3.61 -1.33
N ALA A 125 15.32 -3.99 -1.92
CA ALA A 125 14.02 -3.88 -1.26
C ALA A 125 13.98 -4.72 0.04
N VAL A 126 14.53 -5.93 0.01
CA VAL A 126 14.68 -6.76 1.22
C VAL A 126 15.56 -6.08 2.25
N ALA A 127 16.72 -5.53 1.84
CA ALA A 127 17.62 -4.84 2.77
C ALA A 127 16.93 -3.65 3.45
N VAL A 128 16.22 -2.81 2.69
CA VAL A 128 15.49 -1.66 3.24
C VAL A 128 14.39 -2.10 4.22
N VAL A 129 13.59 -3.11 3.86
CA VAL A 129 12.52 -3.62 4.75
C VAL A 129 13.10 -4.32 6.00
N ALA A 130 14.21 -5.03 5.86
CA ALA A 130 14.90 -5.65 7.01
C ALA A 130 15.44 -4.57 7.95
N VAL A 131 16.06 -3.50 7.41
CA VAL A 131 16.52 -2.37 8.21
C VAL A 131 15.36 -1.65 8.88
N SER A 132 14.23 -1.41 8.19
CA SER A 132 13.07 -0.79 8.82
C SER A 132 12.51 -1.66 9.95
N MET A 133 12.42 -2.98 9.77
CA MET A 133 12.03 -3.90 10.85
C MET A 133 12.98 -3.82 12.05
N LEU A 134 14.29 -3.73 11.84
CA LEU A 134 15.26 -3.56 12.92
C LEU A 134 15.11 -2.20 13.63
N LEU A 135 14.85 -1.13 12.88
CA LEU A 135 14.60 0.20 13.44
C LEU A 135 13.34 0.21 14.31
N GLU A 136 12.25 -0.44 13.88
CA GLU A 136 11.03 -0.54 14.70
C GLU A 136 11.28 -1.32 16.00
N ASN A 137 12.03 -2.43 15.94
CA ASN A 137 12.42 -3.16 17.16
C ASN A 137 13.30 -2.30 18.08
N LEU A 138 14.27 -1.57 17.51
CA LEU A 138 15.12 -0.67 18.30
C LEU A 138 14.32 0.48 18.92
N SER A 139 13.37 1.05 18.19
CA SER A 139 12.46 2.10 18.68
C SER A 139 11.71 1.63 19.92
N LEU A 140 11.20 0.40 19.88
CA LEU A 140 10.50 -0.24 20.98
C LEU A 140 11.41 -0.56 22.17
N GLU A 141 12.61 -1.07 21.93
CA GLU A 141 13.58 -1.36 23.01
C GLU A 141 14.05 -0.09 23.73
N VAL A 142 14.24 1.02 23.01
CA VAL A 142 14.64 2.31 23.60
C VAL A 142 13.60 2.84 24.60
N THR A 143 12.32 2.55 24.39
CA THR A 143 11.24 2.92 25.32
C THR A 143 10.95 1.84 26.38
N GLY A 144 11.83 0.84 26.52
CA GLY A 144 11.76 -0.18 27.56
C GLY A 144 10.97 -1.43 27.17
N GLY A 145 10.71 -1.62 25.87
CA GLY A 145 10.08 -2.81 25.32
C GLY A 145 8.64 -2.98 25.78
N TRP A 146 8.20 -4.25 25.84
CA TRP A 146 6.86 -4.61 26.31
C TRP A 146 6.72 -4.69 27.84
N THR A 147 7.80 -4.44 28.59
CA THR A 147 7.89 -4.81 30.03
C THR A 147 8.04 -3.62 30.97
N THR A 148 8.52 -2.48 30.48
CA THR A 148 8.80 -1.31 31.32
C THR A 148 7.63 -0.34 31.31
N THR A 149 7.26 0.18 32.49
CA THR A 149 6.14 1.13 32.65
C THR A 149 6.56 2.59 32.64
N SER A 150 7.87 2.88 32.57
CA SER A 150 8.40 4.24 32.57
C SER A 150 9.66 4.40 31.74
N TYR A 151 9.80 5.51 31.03
CA TYR A 151 11.00 5.84 30.23
C TYR A 151 11.28 7.34 30.23
N SER A 152 12.51 7.72 29.86
CA SER A 152 12.94 9.12 29.87
C SER A 152 12.38 9.92 28.68
N PHE A 153 12.36 11.25 28.80
CA PHE A 153 12.05 12.12 27.65
C PHE A 153 13.03 11.91 26.48
N GLY A 154 14.32 11.72 26.78
CA GLY A 154 15.33 11.46 25.75
C GLY A 154 15.05 10.18 24.97
N ALA A 155 14.62 9.11 25.64
CA ALA A 155 14.21 7.86 25.00
C ALA A 155 12.99 8.07 24.08
N ALA A 156 11.99 8.85 24.52
CA ALA A 156 10.82 9.18 23.70
C ALA A 156 11.22 9.92 22.41
N VAL A 157 12.12 10.91 22.51
CA VAL A 157 12.64 11.65 21.34
C VAL A 157 13.39 10.73 20.39
N VAL A 158 14.28 9.89 20.90
CA VAL A 158 15.05 8.95 20.07
C VAL A 158 14.12 7.96 19.34
N SER A 159 13.14 7.38 20.04
CA SER A 159 12.13 6.49 19.44
C SER A 159 11.33 7.19 18.33
N ALA A 160 10.87 8.42 18.56
CA ALA A 160 10.15 9.20 17.54
C ALA A 160 11.02 9.46 16.30
N LEU A 161 12.31 9.80 16.47
CA LEU A 161 13.23 10.02 15.35
C LEU A 161 13.50 8.72 14.57
N ILE A 162 13.71 7.60 15.26
CA ILE A 162 13.89 6.28 14.63
C ILE A 162 12.67 5.93 13.77
N THR A 163 11.46 6.16 14.31
CA THR A 163 10.20 5.91 13.59
C THR A 163 10.10 6.76 12.32
N VAL A 164 10.41 8.07 12.39
CA VAL A 164 10.42 8.95 11.23
C VAL A 164 11.42 8.49 10.17
N VAL A 165 12.62 8.05 10.57
CA VAL A 165 13.63 7.50 9.66
C VAL A 165 13.12 6.23 8.99
N SER A 166 12.54 5.30 9.75
CA SER A 166 11.97 4.05 9.24
C SER A 166 10.87 4.29 8.21
N ILE A 167 9.90 5.17 8.52
CA ILE A 167 8.83 5.56 7.59
C ILE A 167 9.42 6.17 6.32
N THR A 168 10.42 7.05 6.45
CA THR A 168 11.08 7.71 5.31
C THR A 168 11.76 6.69 4.38
N LEU A 169 12.49 5.72 4.94
CA LEU A 169 13.17 4.67 4.18
C LEU A 169 12.18 3.84 3.35
N VAL A 170 11.12 3.35 3.99
CA VAL A 170 10.09 2.54 3.32
C VAL A 170 9.31 3.37 2.30
N THR A 171 9.02 4.64 2.59
CA THR A 171 8.36 5.54 1.65
C THR A 171 9.20 5.74 0.39
N GLY A 172 10.50 5.98 0.52
CA GLY A 172 11.42 6.11 -0.61
C GLY A 172 11.46 4.86 -1.48
N LEU A 173 11.46 3.68 -0.85
CA LEU A 173 11.34 2.40 -1.56
C LEU A 173 10.04 2.30 -2.35
N LEU A 174 8.88 2.55 -1.70
CA LEU A 174 7.57 2.44 -2.34
C LEU A 174 7.39 3.43 -3.48
N VAL A 175 7.82 4.68 -3.32
CA VAL A 175 7.74 5.70 -4.39
C VAL A 175 8.54 5.24 -5.61
N ARG A 176 9.76 4.72 -5.41
CA ARG A 176 10.59 4.23 -6.50
C ARG A 176 9.97 3.03 -7.20
N VAL A 177 9.52 2.03 -6.43
CA VAL A 177 8.91 0.82 -6.99
C VAL A 177 7.62 1.14 -7.72
N GLN A 178 6.75 1.96 -7.13
CA GLN A 178 5.51 2.38 -7.78
C GLN A 178 5.77 3.19 -9.06
N GLY A 179 6.79 4.05 -9.08
CA GLY A 179 7.18 4.77 -10.30
C GLY A 179 7.50 3.82 -11.46
N ASN A 180 8.23 2.73 -11.18
CA ASN A 180 8.51 1.68 -12.17
C ASN A 180 7.22 0.97 -12.63
N MET A 181 6.33 0.62 -11.68
CA MET A 181 5.04 0.00 -12.02
C MET A 181 4.16 0.93 -12.87
N ASN A 182 4.07 2.22 -12.53
CA ASN A 182 3.31 3.19 -13.30
C ASN A 182 3.86 3.36 -14.72
N HIS A 183 5.19 3.38 -14.87
CA HIS A 183 5.84 3.41 -16.18
C HIS A 183 5.49 2.16 -17.01
N TYR A 184 5.52 0.97 -16.38
CA TYR A 184 5.06 -0.27 -17.00
C TYR A 184 3.62 -0.15 -17.50
N TRP A 185 2.68 0.28 -16.66
CA TRP A 185 1.28 0.43 -17.06
C TRP A 185 1.11 1.41 -18.23
N SER A 186 1.85 2.52 -18.25
CA SER A 186 1.81 3.49 -19.34
C SER A 186 2.42 3.00 -20.65
N SER A 187 3.26 1.96 -20.60
CA SER A 187 3.91 1.40 -21.80
C SER A 187 3.02 0.42 -22.56
N LEU A 188 1.94 -0.05 -21.95
CA LEU A 188 1.04 -1.04 -22.54
C LEU A 188 -0.02 -0.34 -23.41
N THR A 189 -0.17 -0.78 -24.66
CA THR A 189 -1.11 -0.20 -25.63
C THR A 189 -2.54 -0.75 -25.50
N ASN A 190 -2.69 -1.97 -24.96
CA ASN A 190 -3.96 -2.69 -24.85
C ASN A 190 -4.46 -2.82 -23.41
N VAL A 191 -4.22 -1.79 -22.58
CA VAL A 191 -4.58 -1.77 -21.17
C VAL A 191 -5.39 -0.54 -20.83
N GLN A 192 -6.49 -0.72 -20.11
CA GLN A 192 -7.24 0.41 -19.58
C GLN A 192 -6.58 0.88 -18.27
N ILE A 193 -5.97 2.07 -18.30
CA ILE A 193 -5.39 2.67 -17.10
C ILE A 193 -6.50 3.28 -16.24
N VAL A 194 -6.65 2.79 -15.02
CA VAL A 194 -7.65 3.24 -14.06
C VAL A 194 -6.94 3.84 -12.84
N PRO A 195 -7.36 5.03 -12.34
CA PRO A 195 -6.88 5.51 -11.06
C PRO A 195 -7.31 4.55 -9.97
N SER A 196 -6.37 4.13 -9.11
CA SER A 196 -6.75 3.37 -7.92
C SER A 196 -7.75 4.20 -7.09
N LYS A 197 -8.93 3.67 -6.77
CA LYS A 197 -9.90 4.38 -5.92
C LYS A 197 -9.45 4.33 -4.46
N LEU A 198 -9.81 5.34 -3.66
CA LEU A 198 -9.60 5.29 -2.21
C LEU A 198 -10.52 4.22 -1.63
N ARG A 199 -9.97 3.29 -0.84
CA ARG A 199 -10.69 2.11 -0.35
C ARG A 199 -10.79 2.13 1.17
N VAL A 200 -11.80 1.41 1.69
CA VAL A 200 -12.07 1.26 3.13
C VAL A 200 -10.82 0.87 3.92
N GLY A 201 -9.96 0.02 3.35
CA GLY A 201 -8.69 -0.37 3.99
C GLY A 201 -7.77 0.81 4.29
N GLU A 202 -7.63 1.78 3.37
CA GLU A 202 -6.78 2.96 3.60
C GLU A 202 -7.30 3.81 4.76
N VAL A 203 -8.62 3.95 4.86
CA VAL A 203 -9.26 4.68 5.97
C VAL A 203 -8.97 3.98 7.30
N ILE A 204 -9.14 2.66 7.36
CA ILE A 204 -8.88 1.87 8.58
C ILE A 204 -7.42 2.04 9.02
N PHE A 205 -6.46 1.85 8.11
CA PHE A 205 -5.04 2.01 8.43
C PHE A 205 -4.69 3.46 8.82
N SER A 206 -5.34 4.47 8.23
CA SER A 206 -5.12 5.86 8.60
C SER A 206 -5.63 6.16 10.01
N VAL A 207 -6.79 5.62 10.42
CA VAL A 207 -7.27 5.77 11.80
C VAL A 207 -6.28 5.14 12.78
N VAL A 208 -5.79 3.94 12.50
CA VAL A 208 -4.77 3.28 13.34
C VAL A 208 -3.49 4.10 13.42
N GLY A 209 -3.01 4.62 12.28
CA GLY A 209 -1.80 5.44 12.25
C GLY A 209 -1.95 6.76 13.01
N LEU A 210 -3.12 7.41 12.95
CA LEU A 210 -3.38 8.62 13.73
C LEU A 210 -3.40 8.35 15.24
N MET A 211 -3.86 7.18 15.68
CA MET A 211 -3.74 6.78 17.09
C MET A 211 -2.27 6.59 17.49
N ALA A 212 -1.46 5.93 16.67
CA ALA A 212 -0.02 5.78 16.92
C ALA A 212 0.73 7.13 16.95
N TRP A 213 0.35 8.07 16.08
CA TRP A 213 0.86 9.45 16.15
C TRP A 213 0.44 10.14 17.44
N ALA A 214 -0.81 9.98 17.87
CA ALA A 214 -1.27 10.56 19.14
C ALA A 214 -0.46 10.01 20.32
N GLU A 215 -0.23 8.70 20.37
CA GLU A 215 0.62 8.06 21.40
C GLU A 215 2.05 8.62 21.41
N THR A 216 2.63 8.80 20.22
CA THR A 216 3.96 9.40 20.03
C THR A 216 3.98 10.85 20.51
N LEU A 217 2.95 11.64 20.22
CA LEU A 217 2.87 13.04 20.67
C LEU A 217 2.64 13.14 22.18
N THR A 218 1.78 12.29 22.75
CA THR A 218 1.58 12.24 24.20
C THR A 218 2.84 11.82 24.94
N SER A 219 3.62 10.89 24.38
CA SER A 219 4.90 10.48 24.97
C SER A 219 5.93 11.59 24.95
N LEU A 220 5.89 12.52 23.99
CA LEU A 220 6.77 13.68 23.96
C LEU A 220 6.30 14.79 24.91
N LEU A 221 5.00 15.04 24.96
CA LEU A 221 4.43 16.20 25.66
C LEU A 221 4.16 15.96 27.16
N SER A 222 3.97 14.71 27.59
CA SER A 222 3.52 14.40 28.95
C SER A 222 4.50 13.52 29.73
N ALA A 223 5.05 14.06 30.82
CA ALA A 223 5.89 13.29 31.75
C ALA A 223 5.11 12.18 32.46
N SER A 224 3.85 12.44 32.83
CA SER A 224 2.98 11.44 33.47
C SER A 224 2.66 10.27 32.53
N TYR A 225 2.50 10.53 31.23
CA TYR A 225 2.32 9.46 30.23
C TYR A 225 3.54 8.56 30.12
N ARG A 226 4.74 9.12 30.24
CA ARG A 226 6.01 8.36 30.28
C ARG A 226 6.26 7.66 31.61
N GLY A 227 5.35 7.74 32.58
CA GLY A 227 5.55 7.19 33.91
C GLY A 227 6.69 7.86 34.70
N ALA A 228 7.15 9.05 34.28
CA ALA A 228 8.14 9.83 35.00
C ALA A 228 7.44 10.64 36.08
N GLY A 229 7.51 10.15 37.32
CA GLY A 229 7.20 10.92 38.54
C GLY A 229 8.33 11.86 38.92
#